data_AF-A0A0L0CUW9-F1
#
_entry.id   AF-A0A0L0CUW9-F1
#
_cell.length_a   1.000
_cell.length_b   1.000
_cell.length_c   1.000
_cell.angle_alpha   90.00
_cell.angle_beta   90.00
_cell.angle_gamma   90.00
#
_symmetry.space_group_name_H-M   'P 1'
#
loop_
_entity.id
_entity.type
_entity.pdbx_description
1 polymer ?
#
loop_
_entity_poly.entity_id
_entity_poly.type
_entity_poly.pdbx_seq_one_letter_code
_entity_poly.pdbx_strand_id
1 'polypeptide(L)'
;MDTLKYIVINGMKIEIFKNLYELKQIYISMDVFHNYPIIPCNMPMNNLNDLYVNENKFNNEMMIKNNRYSDFNNDDRKNNSCEKNVIRILSYNILAPIYTNTKYALEHMFKNIDPCYLKTNYRSHLLIHDINNNYDIISLQEVSEYLHSHLFCTFLNENYFSNYKPKNNFGNDGCSLFVNKKKFTLIEYKNYEFNQVIKTDEFKSIYETFLNLSKELDDIIKEIKTVFQIGIYMHKNTNSIFLISNTHFYFHSLAQHIRALQSYTILHILQTLKKKYQLTYPEKEVYIILNGDFNTNFDSEVFHFIQGKDISPTSDIWFNAQLFKKEFDDLDKYPNLFELEKNKNNNEQSIIGPHLDRKKFMPLYSAYTKQDIQFTNWNNNFIDVLDYIFFIYKYKSEKSPKSSHKHFKQYI
;
A
#
# COMPACT_ATOMS: atom_id res chain seq x y z
N MET A 1 -7.66 21.18 11.78
CA MET A 1 -8.28 20.09 12.55
C MET A 1 -8.38 18.94 11.57
N ASP A 2 -7.41 18.02 11.59
CA ASP A 2 -7.44 16.87 10.69
C ASP A 2 -8.24 15.78 11.38
N THR A 3 -9.51 15.65 10.99
CA THR A 3 -10.44 14.66 11.51
C THR A 3 -10.07 13.27 10.98
N LEU A 4 -10.01 12.27 11.88
CA LEU A 4 -9.79 10.87 11.53
C LEU A 4 -10.96 10.40 10.63
N LYS A 5 -10.69 10.17 9.34
CA LYS A 5 -11.74 9.78 8.38
C LYS A 5 -11.98 8.27 8.46
N TYR A 6 -13.21 7.89 8.77
CA TYR A 6 -13.66 6.52 8.84
C TYR A 6 -14.64 6.19 7.72
N ILE A 7 -14.72 4.91 7.36
CA ILE A 7 -15.62 4.39 6.34
C ILE A 7 -16.51 3.34 6.96
N VAL A 8 -17.83 3.47 6.80
CA VAL A 8 -18.77 2.49 7.36
C VAL A 8 -19.18 1.49 6.27
N ILE A 9 -18.85 0.21 6.46
CA ILE A 9 -19.29 -0.89 5.60
C ILE A 9 -20.25 -1.78 6.40
N ASN A 10 -21.54 -1.75 6.07
CA ASN A 10 -22.58 -2.57 6.72
C ASN A 10 -22.56 -2.54 8.26
N GLY A 11 -22.31 -1.36 8.84
CA GLY A 11 -22.22 -1.17 10.30
C GLY A 11 -20.84 -1.44 10.91
N MET A 12 -19.84 -1.79 10.10
CA MET A 12 -18.43 -1.85 10.49
C MET A 12 -17.72 -0.54 10.17
N LYS A 13 -17.03 0.06 11.14
CA LYS A 13 -16.27 1.30 10.96
C LYS A 13 -14.82 0.94 10.61
N ILE A 14 -14.38 1.17 9.39
CA ILE A 14 -12.99 1.03 9.01
C ILE A 14 -12.30 2.36 9.24
N GLU A 15 -11.34 2.40 10.14
CA GLU A 15 -10.50 3.56 10.37
C GLU A 15 -9.23 3.39 9.55
N ILE A 16 -9.04 4.30 8.59
CA ILE A 16 -7.86 4.35 7.75
C ILE A 16 -6.99 5.52 8.22
N PHE A 17 -5.76 5.22 8.60
CA PHE A 17 -4.76 6.25 8.89
C PHE A 17 -4.38 6.95 7.58
N LYS A 18 -4.63 8.26 7.52
CA LYS A 18 -4.14 9.14 6.44
C LYS A 18 -2.97 9.95 6.99
N ASN A 19 -1.96 10.20 6.17
CA ASN A 19 -0.78 11.01 6.53
C ASN A 19 0.07 10.43 7.67
N LEU A 20 0.42 9.14 7.61
CA LEU A 20 1.54 8.61 8.42
C LEU A 20 2.89 9.24 8.03
N TYR A 21 2.96 9.73 6.80
CA TYR A 21 4.08 10.50 6.27
C TYR A 21 3.65 11.96 6.21
N GLU A 22 4.29 12.85 6.98
CA GLU A 22 4.71 14.12 6.38
C GLU A 22 5.69 15.02 7.14
N LEU A 23 6.63 15.54 6.33
CA LEU A 23 7.45 16.75 6.42
C LEU A 23 8.79 16.66 7.19
N LYS A 24 9.86 16.78 6.40
CA LYS A 24 11.21 17.31 6.69
C LYS A 24 12.06 16.70 7.82
N GLN A 25 13.15 16.12 7.34
CA GLN A 25 14.45 15.92 8.01
C GLN A 25 14.46 14.93 9.17
N ILE A 26 15.39 13.99 8.98
CA ILE A 26 15.58 12.78 9.75
C ILE A 26 16.67 13.09 10.80
N TYR A 27 16.43 12.66 12.07
CA TYR A 27 17.29 12.52 13.29
C TYR A 27 17.15 13.57 14.41
N ILE A 28 17.38 13.29 15.72
CA ILE A 28 18.16 12.28 16.52
C ILE A 28 17.25 11.82 17.70
N SER A 29 17.28 10.62 18.30
CA SER A 29 18.31 10.09 19.21
C SER A 29 17.86 8.77 19.85
N MET A 30 18.86 7.97 20.24
CA MET A 30 18.79 6.95 21.27
C MET A 30 18.06 7.42 22.55
N ASP A 31 17.36 6.47 23.16
CA ASP A 31 16.82 6.43 24.52
C ASP A 31 15.72 7.43 24.92
N VAL A 32 14.47 6.97 24.91
CA VAL A 32 13.47 7.41 25.91
C VAL A 32 12.57 6.23 26.33
N PHE A 33 13.04 5.50 27.36
CA PHE A 33 12.12 4.96 28.36
C PHE A 33 11.55 6.13 29.17
N HIS A 34 10.27 6.04 29.55
CA HIS A 34 9.54 7.04 30.33
C HIS A 34 10.28 7.49 31.61
N ASN A 35 10.21 8.81 31.88
CA ASN A 35 10.33 9.48 33.20
C ASN A 35 11.70 9.66 33.90
N TYR A 36 12.84 9.72 33.19
CA TYR A 36 14.08 10.24 33.79
C TYR A 36 14.78 11.27 32.89
N PRO A 37 15.26 12.40 33.42
CA PRO A 37 16.10 13.32 32.65
C PRO A 37 17.49 12.71 32.42
N ILE A 38 17.94 12.64 31.16
CA ILE A 38 19.28 12.16 30.80
C ILE A 38 20.27 13.32 30.86
N ILE A 39 21.32 13.15 31.67
CA ILE A 39 22.49 14.04 31.75
C ILE A 39 23.58 13.44 30.85
N PRO A 40 24.17 14.19 29.90
CA PRO A 40 25.23 13.67 29.04
C PRO A 40 26.50 13.34 29.83
N CYS A 41 26.99 12.10 29.69
CA CYS A 41 28.30 11.68 30.20
C CYS A 41 29.40 12.50 29.50
N ASN A 42 29.96 13.47 30.24
CA ASN A 42 31.09 14.36 29.92
C ASN A 42 30.76 15.86 29.75
N MET A 43 29.68 16.37 30.32
CA MET A 43 29.50 17.83 30.45
C MET A 43 30.06 18.36 31.78
N PRO A 44 30.86 19.45 31.78
CA PRO A 44 31.17 20.18 32.99
C PRO A 44 29.88 20.72 33.60
N MET A 45 29.56 20.29 34.83
CA MET A 45 28.29 20.61 35.54
C MET A 45 27.97 22.10 35.71
N ASN A 46 28.92 23.00 35.40
CA ASN A 46 28.81 24.42 35.70
C ASN A 46 28.05 25.25 34.64
N ASN A 47 27.69 24.69 33.48
CA ASN A 47 27.10 25.43 32.36
C ASN A 47 25.70 24.94 31.93
N LEU A 48 24.94 24.28 32.80
CA LEU A 48 23.61 23.76 32.44
C LEU A 48 22.54 24.86 32.23
N ASN A 49 22.68 26.01 32.89
CA ASN A 49 21.65 27.06 32.91
C ASN A 49 21.63 27.94 31.65
N ASP A 50 22.62 27.82 30.76
CA ASP A 50 22.79 28.70 29.60
C ASP A 50 22.34 28.07 28.26
N LEU A 51 21.70 26.89 28.31
CA LEU A 51 21.22 26.20 27.11
C LEU A 51 19.84 26.71 26.69
N TYR A 52 19.83 27.74 25.84
CA TYR A 52 18.67 28.03 24.99
C TYR A 52 18.58 26.95 23.90
N VAL A 53 17.72 25.96 24.11
CA VAL A 53 17.28 25.04 23.04
C VAL A 53 16.33 25.83 22.15
N ASN A 54 16.81 26.30 21.01
CA ASN A 54 15.95 26.88 19.98
C ASN A 54 14.81 25.90 19.66
N GLU A 55 13.56 26.37 19.70
CA GLU A 55 12.39 25.56 19.33
C GLU A 55 12.60 24.98 17.93
N ASN A 56 12.90 23.68 17.89
CA ASN A 56 13.10 22.97 16.65
C ASN A 56 11.73 22.66 16.04
N LYS A 57 11.53 22.98 14.76
CA LYS A 57 10.34 22.59 13.98
C LYS A 57 10.01 21.09 14.11
N PHE A 58 11.03 20.26 14.35
CA PHE A 58 10.91 18.83 14.66
C PHE A 58 10.03 18.52 15.88
N ASN A 59 10.15 19.28 16.98
CA ASN A 59 9.34 19.03 18.18
C ASN A 59 7.85 19.26 17.89
N ASN A 60 7.53 20.25 17.05
CA ASN A 60 6.16 20.50 16.61
C ASN A 60 5.64 19.39 15.70
N GLU A 61 6.44 18.87 14.77
CA GLU A 61 6.03 17.77 13.89
C GLU A 61 5.92 16.43 14.63
N MET A 62 6.82 16.14 15.56
CA MET A 62 6.76 14.96 16.42
C MET A 62 5.60 15.06 17.41
N MET A 63 5.30 16.26 17.92
CA MET A 63 4.05 16.53 18.64
C MET A 63 2.84 16.33 17.74
N ILE A 64 2.84 16.76 16.48
CA ILE A 64 1.73 16.52 15.54
C ILE A 64 1.55 15.01 15.28
N LYS A 65 2.64 14.26 15.02
CA LYS A 65 2.62 12.80 14.85
C LYS A 65 2.12 12.09 16.12
N ASN A 66 2.66 12.46 17.28
CA ASN A 66 2.21 11.94 18.57
C ASN A 66 0.78 12.34 18.88
N ASN A 67 0.34 13.53 18.48
CA ASN A 67 -1.05 13.97 18.62
C ASN A 67 -1.96 13.10 17.74
N ARG A 68 -1.58 12.79 16.49
CA ARG A 68 -2.32 11.86 15.62
C ARG A 68 -2.44 10.47 16.25
N TYR A 69 -1.36 9.92 16.81
CA TYR A 69 -1.43 8.65 17.54
C TYR A 69 -2.21 8.75 18.86
N SER A 70 -2.15 9.89 19.54
CA SER A 70 -2.88 10.11 20.79
C SER A 70 -4.38 10.27 20.54
N ASP A 71 -4.80 10.92 19.46
CA ASP A 71 -6.19 11.03 19.03
C ASP A 71 -6.72 9.63 18.66
N PHE A 72 -5.91 8.85 17.97
CA PHE A 72 -6.19 7.44 17.68
C PHE A 72 -6.37 6.59 18.95
N ASN A 73 -5.53 6.79 19.96
CA ASN A 73 -5.62 6.09 21.25
C ASN A 73 -6.70 6.65 22.19
N ASN A 74 -7.13 7.91 22.01
CA ASN A 74 -8.16 8.56 22.81
C ASN A 74 -9.57 8.21 22.32
N ASP A 75 -9.75 7.96 21.02
CA ASP A 75 -11.01 7.41 20.48
C ASP A 75 -11.30 6.00 21.06
N ASP A 76 -10.26 5.18 21.25
CA ASP A 76 -10.31 3.88 21.95
C ASP A 76 -10.74 4.00 23.44
N ARG A 77 -10.59 5.16 24.09
CA ARG A 77 -10.94 5.33 25.53
C ARG A 77 -12.36 5.85 25.75
N LYS A 78 -12.98 6.47 24.73
CA LYS A 78 -14.28 7.14 24.87
C LYS A 78 -15.48 6.29 24.42
N ASN A 79 -15.29 5.22 23.64
CA ASN A 79 -16.39 4.49 22.98
C ASN A 79 -16.44 2.97 23.30
N ASN A 80 -16.51 2.62 24.59
CA ASN A 80 -16.53 1.23 25.08
C ASN A 80 -17.71 0.32 24.63
N SER A 81 -18.66 0.79 23.81
CA SER A 81 -19.80 -0.03 23.34
C SER A 81 -19.90 -0.23 21.83
N CYS A 82 -19.00 0.36 21.01
CA CYS A 82 -19.05 0.30 19.54
C CYS A 82 -17.85 -0.41 18.85
N GLU A 83 -16.80 -0.77 19.59
CA GLU A 83 -15.47 -1.17 19.06
C GLU A 83 -15.37 -2.54 18.37
N LYS A 84 -16.29 -3.48 18.62
CA LYS A 84 -16.18 -4.85 18.06
C LYS A 84 -16.34 -4.92 16.54
N ASN A 85 -16.90 -3.88 15.94
CA ASN A 85 -17.11 -3.76 14.50
C ASN A 85 -16.20 -2.72 13.85
N VAL A 86 -15.22 -2.20 14.58
CA VAL A 86 -14.21 -1.30 14.02
C VAL A 86 -13.04 -2.15 13.50
N ILE A 87 -12.52 -1.88 12.30
CA ILE A 87 -11.33 -2.55 11.76
C ILE A 87 -10.29 -1.47 11.42
N ARG A 88 -9.13 -1.53 12.06
CA ARG A 88 -8.03 -0.60 11.86
C ARG A 88 -7.00 -1.18 10.91
N ILE A 89 -6.66 -0.47 9.84
CA ILE A 89 -5.82 -1.01 8.75
C ILE A 89 -4.61 -0.12 8.54
N LEU A 90 -3.43 -0.75 8.51
CA LEU A 90 -2.17 -0.17 8.07
C LEU A 90 -1.74 -0.82 6.74
N SER A 91 -1.43 0.01 5.74
CA SER A 91 -0.68 -0.40 4.54
C SER A 91 0.59 0.44 4.48
N TYR A 92 1.76 -0.18 4.43
CA TYR A 92 3.03 0.54 4.53
C TYR A 92 4.17 -0.15 3.76
N ASN A 93 4.69 0.52 2.73
CA ASN A 93 5.96 0.19 2.09
C ASN A 93 7.13 0.64 2.99
N ILE A 94 7.86 -0.31 3.57
CA ILE A 94 8.87 -0.04 4.61
C ILE A 94 10.29 0.18 4.07
N LEU A 95 10.45 0.29 2.75
CA LEU A 95 11.74 0.46 2.05
C LEU A 95 12.76 -0.66 2.35
N ALA A 96 12.89 -1.62 1.44
CA ALA A 96 13.75 -2.78 1.65
C ALA A 96 15.23 -2.33 1.72
N PRO A 97 16.05 -2.96 2.59
CA PRO A 97 17.47 -2.63 2.73
C PRO A 97 18.25 -2.66 1.40
N ILE A 98 17.90 -3.59 0.51
CA ILE A 98 18.55 -3.75 -0.80
C ILE A 98 18.44 -2.50 -1.68
N TYR A 99 17.40 -1.69 -1.51
CA TYR A 99 17.18 -0.48 -2.30
C TYR A 99 17.83 0.76 -1.69
N THR A 100 18.28 0.70 -0.44
CA THR A 100 18.88 1.85 0.24
C THR A 100 20.38 2.05 -0.06
N ASN A 101 21.05 1.00 -0.55
CA ASN A 101 22.51 0.99 -0.73
C ASN A 101 22.96 1.12 -2.19
N THR A 102 22.03 1.32 -3.14
CA THR A 102 22.41 1.47 -4.55
C THR A 102 23.02 2.84 -4.80
N LYS A 103 23.90 2.95 -5.80
CA LYS A 103 24.50 4.23 -6.20
C LYS A 103 23.42 5.27 -6.52
N TYR A 104 22.43 4.87 -7.31
CA TYR A 104 21.29 5.72 -7.65
C TYR A 104 20.52 6.20 -6.41
N ALA A 105 20.26 5.31 -5.45
CA ALA A 105 19.55 5.68 -4.23
C ALA A 105 20.31 6.73 -3.42
N LEU A 106 21.62 6.56 -3.26
CA LEU A 106 22.46 7.50 -2.49
C LEU A 106 22.68 8.83 -3.22
N GLU A 107 22.90 8.81 -4.53
CA GLU A 107 23.21 10.03 -5.30
C GLU A 107 21.98 10.84 -5.68
N HIS A 108 20.81 10.19 -5.81
CA HIS A 108 19.59 10.83 -6.33
C HIS A 108 18.43 10.77 -5.33
N MET A 109 17.93 9.57 -4.96
CA MET A 109 16.72 9.45 -4.14
C MET A 109 16.88 10.02 -2.73
N PHE A 110 18.02 9.73 -2.10
CA PHE A 110 18.32 9.98 -0.69
C PHE A 110 19.53 10.91 -0.50
N LYS A 111 19.90 11.68 -1.54
CA LYS A 111 21.05 12.60 -1.57
C LYS A 111 21.21 13.49 -0.33
N ASN A 112 20.10 13.87 0.29
CA ASN A 112 20.06 14.81 1.41
C ASN A 112 19.90 14.10 2.78
N ILE A 113 20.10 12.78 2.81
CA ILE A 113 19.94 11.92 3.99
C ILE A 113 21.31 11.39 4.38
N ASP A 114 21.68 11.51 5.66
CA ASP A 114 22.92 10.93 6.16
C ASP A 114 22.87 9.39 6.00
N PRO A 115 23.90 8.74 5.43
CA PRO A 115 23.89 7.28 5.21
C PRO A 115 23.64 6.43 6.45
N CYS A 116 23.95 6.90 7.67
CA CYS A 116 23.62 6.13 8.87
C CYS A 116 22.11 5.98 9.10
N TYR A 117 21.31 6.82 8.43
CA TYR A 117 19.85 6.94 8.51
C TYR A 117 19.13 5.94 7.63
N LEU A 118 19.82 5.47 6.61
CA LEU A 118 19.35 4.45 5.68
C LEU A 118 19.59 3.03 6.22
N LYS A 119 20.49 2.87 7.19
CA LYS A 119 20.84 1.56 7.76
C LYS A 119 19.63 0.89 8.38
N THR A 120 19.45 -0.39 8.06
CA THR A 120 18.34 -1.23 8.56
C THR A 120 18.19 -1.17 10.07
N ASN A 121 19.29 -1.27 10.82
CA ASN A 121 19.26 -1.25 12.28
C ASN A 121 18.74 0.07 12.85
N TYR A 122 18.92 1.19 12.17
CA TYR A 122 18.31 2.44 12.61
C TYR A 122 16.82 2.45 12.32
N ARG A 123 16.46 2.19 11.05
CA ARG A 123 15.07 2.23 10.58
C ARG A 123 14.18 1.21 11.31
N SER A 124 14.69 0.03 11.64
CA SER A 124 13.92 -1.04 12.29
C SER A 124 13.31 -0.62 13.63
N HIS A 125 14.00 0.20 14.43
CA HIS A 125 13.47 0.70 15.70
C HIS A 125 12.27 1.64 15.48
N LEU A 126 12.35 2.51 14.48
CA LEU A 126 11.26 3.41 14.10
C LEU A 126 10.06 2.64 13.53
N LEU A 127 10.33 1.61 12.71
CA LEU A 127 9.30 0.76 12.15
C LEU A 127 8.51 0.03 13.23
N ILE A 128 9.15 -0.46 14.30
CA ILE A 128 8.43 -1.04 15.44
C ILE A 128 7.48 -0.01 16.05
N HIS A 129 7.94 1.22 16.29
CA HIS A 129 7.11 2.26 16.86
C HIS A 129 5.87 2.56 15.98
N ASP A 130 6.05 2.66 14.66
CA ASP A 130 4.97 2.93 13.73
C ASP A 130 3.97 1.76 13.66
N ILE A 131 4.45 0.52 13.74
CA ILE A 131 3.64 -0.71 13.69
C ILE A 131 2.98 -1.02 15.04
N ASN A 132 3.58 -0.57 16.16
CA ASN A 132 3.09 -0.75 17.52
C ASN A 132 1.93 0.21 17.86
N ASN A 133 0.94 0.24 16.98
CA ASN A 133 -0.35 0.85 17.25
C ASN A 133 -1.41 -0.26 17.19
N ASN A 134 -2.60 -0.01 17.74
CA ASN A 134 -3.66 -1.02 17.88
C ASN A 134 -4.33 -1.39 16.54
N TYR A 135 -3.56 -1.71 15.50
CA TYR A 135 -4.09 -2.13 14.20
C TYR A 135 -4.77 -3.51 14.28
N ASP A 136 -5.72 -3.75 13.38
CA ASP A 136 -6.32 -5.08 13.22
C ASP A 136 -5.77 -5.81 11.99
N ILE A 137 -5.31 -5.04 10.99
CA ILE A 137 -4.70 -5.53 9.76
C ILE A 137 -3.47 -4.68 9.47
N ILE A 138 -2.32 -5.31 9.26
CA ILE A 138 -1.06 -4.66 8.91
C ILE A 138 -0.52 -5.32 7.64
N SER A 139 -0.49 -4.56 6.55
CA SER A 139 0.00 -4.97 5.24
C SER A 139 1.28 -4.22 4.92
N LEU A 140 2.41 -4.93 4.88
CA LEU A 140 3.71 -4.34 4.63
C LEU A 140 4.24 -4.77 3.25
N GLN A 141 4.84 -3.83 2.52
CA GLN A 141 5.56 -4.08 1.27
C GLN A 141 7.05 -3.82 1.48
N GLU A 142 7.90 -4.36 0.61
CA GLU A 142 9.37 -4.22 0.71
C GLU A 142 9.97 -4.82 2.00
N VAL A 143 9.41 -5.95 2.44
CA VAL A 143 9.87 -6.63 3.64
C VAL A 143 10.88 -7.72 3.29
N SER A 144 12.10 -7.59 3.79
CA SER A 144 13.06 -8.70 3.78
C SER A 144 12.61 -9.81 4.75
N GLU A 145 12.89 -11.06 4.42
CA GLU A 145 12.63 -12.23 5.27
C GLU A 145 13.26 -12.08 6.65
N TYR A 146 14.47 -11.49 6.73
CA TYR A 146 15.12 -11.22 8.00
C TYR A 146 14.26 -10.33 8.91
N LEU A 147 13.80 -9.17 8.41
CA LEU A 147 12.91 -8.27 9.13
C LEU A 147 11.58 -8.95 9.47
N HIS A 148 11.00 -9.72 8.56
CA HIS A 148 9.78 -10.46 8.84
C HIS A 148 9.97 -11.42 10.02
N SER A 149 10.92 -12.34 9.91
CA SER A 149 11.07 -13.46 10.83
C SER A 149 11.63 -13.05 12.19
N HIS A 150 12.58 -12.11 12.23
CA HIS A 150 13.32 -11.77 13.46
C HIS A 150 12.80 -10.52 14.17
N LEU A 151 12.20 -9.58 13.44
CA LEU A 151 11.68 -8.34 14.01
C LEU A 151 10.16 -8.41 14.19
N PHE A 152 9.42 -8.44 13.08
CA PHE A 152 7.97 -8.25 13.12
C PHE A 152 7.23 -9.48 13.65
N CYS A 153 7.63 -10.67 13.22
CA CYS A 153 7.05 -11.90 13.74
C CYS A 153 7.31 -11.99 15.25
N THR A 154 8.54 -11.83 15.71
CA THR A 154 8.86 -11.78 17.16
C THR A 154 7.99 -10.79 17.92
N PHE A 155 7.83 -9.57 17.39
CA PHE A 155 7.08 -8.50 18.03
C PHE A 155 5.55 -8.73 18.03
N LEU A 156 4.99 -9.31 16.97
CA LEU A 156 3.54 -9.41 16.75
C LEU A 156 2.96 -10.82 16.94
N ASN A 157 3.79 -11.86 17.10
CA ASN A 157 3.38 -13.27 17.00
C ASN A 157 2.23 -13.62 17.95
N GLU A 158 2.23 -13.12 19.19
CA GLU A 158 1.18 -13.47 20.16
C GLU A 158 -0.21 -13.02 19.69
N ASN A 159 -0.31 -11.83 19.12
CA ASN A 159 -1.58 -11.17 18.82
C ASN A 159 -2.01 -11.29 17.36
N TYR A 160 -1.12 -11.64 16.43
CA TYR A 160 -1.41 -11.62 15.00
C TYR A 160 -1.15 -12.97 14.33
N PHE A 161 -2.01 -13.35 13.39
CA PHE A 161 -1.65 -14.29 12.34
C PHE A 161 -0.62 -13.60 11.44
N SER A 162 0.45 -14.31 11.10
CA SER A 162 1.53 -13.80 10.26
C SER A 162 1.60 -14.58 8.95
N ASN A 163 1.79 -13.88 7.84
CA ASN A 163 2.12 -14.46 6.55
C ASN A 163 3.19 -13.63 5.85
N TYR A 164 4.22 -14.30 5.36
CA TYR A 164 5.23 -13.72 4.50
C TYR A 164 5.16 -14.36 3.12
N LYS A 165 5.31 -13.56 2.07
CA LYS A 165 5.54 -14.05 0.72
C LYS A 165 6.67 -13.25 0.09
N PRO A 166 7.85 -13.85 -0.11
CA PRO A 166 8.94 -13.16 -0.78
C PRO A 166 8.65 -13.02 -2.28
N LYS A 167 9.21 -11.97 -2.89
CA LYS A 167 9.20 -11.79 -4.35
C LYS A 167 10.15 -12.77 -5.05
N ASN A 168 11.24 -13.17 -4.38
CA ASN A 168 12.22 -14.10 -4.93
C ASN A 168 12.72 -15.09 -3.86
N ASN A 169 13.45 -16.12 -4.29
CA ASN A 169 13.94 -17.16 -3.39
C ASN A 169 15.02 -16.68 -2.39
N PHE A 170 15.52 -15.45 -2.53
CA PHE A 170 16.54 -14.89 -1.63
C PHE A 170 15.94 -14.14 -0.44
N GLY A 171 14.63 -13.88 -0.43
CA GLY A 171 13.97 -13.22 0.71
C GLY A 171 14.43 -11.78 0.96
N ASN A 172 15.01 -11.10 -0.04
CA ASN A 172 15.48 -9.72 0.14
C ASN A 172 14.34 -8.67 0.13
N ASP A 173 13.23 -9.02 -0.52
CA ASP A 173 12.01 -8.21 -0.66
C ASP A 173 10.80 -9.16 -0.75
N GLY A 174 9.69 -8.75 -0.15
CA GLY A 174 8.44 -9.48 -0.09
C GLY A 174 7.32 -8.63 0.51
N CYS A 175 6.17 -9.28 0.65
CA CYS A 175 5.02 -8.73 1.35
C CYS A 175 4.81 -9.47 2.67
N SER A 176 4.49 -8.73 3.74
CA SER A 176 4.03 -9.31 5.01
C SER A 176 2.60 -8.90 5.32
N LEU A 177 1.81 -9.84 5.81
CA LEU A 177 0.45 -9.60 6.25
C LEU A 177 0.30 -10.08 7.68
N PHE A 178 -0.10 -9.18 8.57
CA PHE A 178 -0.43 -9.47 9.96
C PHE A 178 -1.91 -9.17 10.22
N VAL A 179 -2.65 -10.12 10.82
CA VAL A 179 -4.08 -9.96 11.11
C VAL A 179 -4.41 -10.35 12.55
N ASN A 180 -5.08 -9.46 13.27
CA ASN A 180 -5.34 -9.57 14.71
C ASN A 180 -6.20 -10.80 15.07
N LYS A 181 -5.60 -11.73 15.82
CA LYS A 181 -6.21 -12.98 16.31
C LYS A 181 -7.40 -12.73 17.23
N LYS A 182 -7.51 -11.56 17.87
CA LYS A 182 -8.67 -11.24 18.73
C LYS A 182 -9.93 -10.97 17.93
N LYS A 183 -9.82 -10.40 16.72
CA LYS A 183 -10.98 -10.06 15.85
C LYS A 183 -11.21 -11.06 14.72
N PHE A 184 -10.18 -11.79 14.30
CA PHE A 184 -10.26 -12.69 13.15
C PHE A 184 -9.90 -14.13 13.51
N THR A 185 -10.38 -15.06 12.71
CA THR A 185 -9.91 -16.45 12.63
C THR A 185 -9.44 -16.71 11.20
N LEU A 186 -8.21 -17.19 11.04
CA LEU A 186 -7.68 -17.59 9.73
C LEU A 186 -8.44 -18.80 9.18
N ILE A 187 -8.85 -18.73 7.92
CA ILE A 187 -9.39 -19.86 7.15
C ILE A 187 -8.27 -20.50 6.33
N GLU A 188 -7.66 -19.73 5.42
CA GLU A 188 -6.50 -20.19 4.62
C GLU A 188 -5.76 -19.01 3.98
N TYR A 189 -4.55 -19.28 3.47
CA TYR A 189 -3.78 -18.36 2.63
C TYR A 189 -3.84 -18.78 1.16
N LYS A 190 -3.93 -17.80 0.25
CA LYS A 190 -3.95 -17.97 -1.20
C LYS A 190 -3.00 -16.96 -1.86
N ASN A 191 -1.71 -17.24 -1.78
CA ASN A 191 -0.68 -16.38 -2.37
C ASN A 191 -0.42 -16.77 -3.83
N TYR A 192 -0.15 -15.77 -4.67
CA TYR A 192 0.10 -15.94 -6.10
C TYR A 192 1.31 -15.12 -6.55
N GLU A 193 1.91 -15.55 -7.65
CA GLU A 193 2.94 -14.80 -8.37
C GLU A 193 2.38 -14.36 -9.72
N PHE A 194 2.44 -13.06 -10.02
CA PHE A 194 1.82 -12.48 -11.21
C PHE A 194 2.30 -13.16 -12.50
N ASN A 195 3.61 -13.33 -12.65
CA ASN A 195 4.24 -13.93 -13.83
C ASN A 195 3.90 -15.41 -14.06
N GLN A 196 3.34 -16.09 -13.04
CA GLN A 196 2.83 -17.45 -13.15
C GLN A 196 1.34 -17.43 -13.48
N VAL A 197 0.54 -16.66 -12.71
CA VAL A 197 -0.92 -16.65 -12.86
C VAL A 197 -1.37 -16.07 -14.20
N ILE A 198 -0.71 -15.02 -14.70
CA ILE A 198 -1.10 -14.41 -15.98
C ILE A 198 -0.99 -15.38 -17.18
N LYS A 199 -0.25 -16.49 -17.02
CA LYS A 199 -0.03 -17.50 -18.06
C LYS A 199 -1.02 -18.67 -18.00
N THR A 200 -1.95 -18.68 -17.04
CA THR A 200 -2.96 -19.74 -16.96
C THR A 200 -4.02 -19.56 -18.05
N ASP A 201 -4.75 -20.64 -18.35
CA ASP A 201 -5.80 -20.64 -19.39
C ASP A 201 -6.89 -19.58 -19.13
N GLU A 202 -7.12 -19.21 -17.87
CA GLU A 202 -8.07 -18.18 -17.45
C GLU A 202 -7.74 -16.80 -18.03
N PHE A 203 -6.45 -16.51 -18.26
CA PHE A 203 -5.97 -15.21 -18.75
C PHE A 203 -5.46 -15.26 -20.20
N LYS A 204 -5.44 -16.44 -20.82
CA LYS A 204 -4.83 -16.69 -22.14
C LYS A 204 -5.20 -15.65 -23.19
N SER A 205 -6.50 -15.37 -23.36
CA SER A 205 -6.98 -14.42 -24.38
C SER A 205 -6.42 -12.99 -24.20
N ILE A 206 -6.37 -12.51 -22.95
CA ILE A 206 -5.84 -11.17 -22.65
C ILE A 206 -4.32 -11.16 -22.74
N TYR A 207 -3.68 -12.22 -22.26
CA TYR A 207 -2.22 -12.34 -22.29
C TYR A 207 -1.69 -12.43 -23.73
N GLU A 208 -2.30 -13.23 -24.60
CA GLU A 208 -1.93 -13.32 -26.03
C GLU A 208 -2.10 -11.97 -26.74
N THR A 209 -3.22 -11.27 -26.49
CA THR A 209 -3.44 -9.91 -27.04
C THR A 209 -2.37 -8.93 -26.56
N PHE A 210 -1.99 -9.00 -25.28
CA PHE A 210 -0.93 -8.18 -24.72
C PHE A 210 0.45 -8.50 -25.32
N LEU A 211 0.80 -9.77 -25.49
CA LEU A 211 2.08 -10.18 -26.07
C LEU A 211 2.23 -9.74 -27.54
N ASN A 212 1.13 -9.56 -28.26
CA ASN A 212 1.15 -9.04 -29.62
C ASN A 212 1.56 -7.55 -29.71
N LEU A 213 1.63 -6.83 -28.58
CA LEU A 213 2.04 -5.42 -28.55
C LEU A 213 3.55 -5.23 -28.72
N SER A 214 4.37 -6.20 -28.27
CA SER A 214 5.82 -6.19 -28.43
C SER A 214 6.43 -7.56 -28.15
N LYS A 215 7.47 -7.92 -28.92
CA LYS A 215 8.17 -9.21 -28.83
C LYS A 215 8.93 -9.40 -27.51
N GLU A 216 9.27 -8.32 -26.80
CA GLU A 216 10.04 -8.37 -25.56
C GLU A 216 9.17 -8.66 -24.32
N LEU A 217 7.84 -8.52 -24.43
CA LEU A 217 6.94 -8.54 -23.28
C LEU A 217 6.94 -9.88 -22.54
N ASP A 218 7.03 -11.01 -23.23
CA ASP A 218 7.03 -12.30 -22.55
C ASP A 218 8.26 -12.47 -21.65
N ASP A 219 9.42 -11.98 -22.09
CA ASP A 219 10.65 -12.03 -21.30
C ASP A 219 10.64 -11.01 -20.16
N ILE A 220 10.06 -9.83 -20.37
CA ILE A 220 9.82 -8.84 -19.32
C ILE A 220 8.90 -9.43 -18.23
N ILE A 221 7.77 -10.03 -18.63
CA ILE A 221 6.80 -10.60 -17.70
C ILE A 221 7.41 -11.75 -16.88
N LYS A 222 8.28 -12.59 -17.47
CA LYS A 222 9.02 -13.64 -16.72
C LYS A 222 9.83 -13.07 -15.56
N GLU A 223 10.43 -11.90 -15.74
CA GLU A 223 11.27 -11.26 -14.72
C GLU A 223 10.48 -10.51 -13.65
N ILE A 224 9.24 -10.10 -13.93
CA ILE A 224 8.40 -9.40 -12.96
C ILE A 224 8.00 -10.33 -11.82
N LYS A 225 8.48 -10.00 -10.62
CA LYS A 225 8.27 -10.80 -9.40
C LYS A 225 7.17 -10.26 -8.49
N THR A 226 6.17 -9.58 -9.06
CA THR A 226 5.04 -9.08 -8.28
C THR A 226 4.26 -10.23 -7.64
N VAL A 227 4.01 -10.09 -6.35
CA VAL A 227 3.29 -11.05 -5.51
C VAL A 227 1.89 -10.52 -5.22
N PHE A 228 0.90 -11.41 -5.27
CA PHE A 228 -0.43 -11.17 -4.71
C PHE A 228 -0.57 -12.00 -3.44
N GLN A 229 -0.37 -11.37 -2.29
CA GLN A 229 -0.53 -12.01 -0.98
C GLN A 229 -2.00 -11.91 -0.56
N ILE A 230 -2.64 -13.02 -0.22
CA ILE A 230 -4.06 -13.04 0.16
C ILE A 230 -4.26 -13.97 1.35
N GLY A 231 -4.83 -13.44 2.43
CA GLY A 231 -5.35 -14.23 3.55
C GLY A 231 -6.87 -14.16 3.61
N ILE A 232 -7.49 -15.31 3.88
CA ILE A 232 -8.93 -15.43 4.03
C ILE A 232 -9.24 -15.64 5.49
N TYR A 233 -10.08 -14.77 6.05
CA TYR A 233 -10.37 -14.73 7.47
C TYR A 233 -11.86 -14.65 7.73
N MET A 234 -12.29 -15.23 8.84
CA MET A 234 -13.62 -15.00 9.40
C MET A 234 -13.53 -13.94 10.50
N HIS A 235 -14.31 -12.87 10.39
CA HIS A 235 -14.43 -11.87 11.43
C HIS A 235 -15.33 -12.43 12.56
N LYS A 236 -14.80 -12.48 13.78
CA LYS A 236 -15.41 -13.19 14.91
C LYS A 236 -16.71 -12.55 15.38
N ASN A 237 -16.85 -11.22 15.28
CA ASN A 237 -18.04 -10.54 15.79
C ASN A 237 -19.21 -10.59 14.79
N THR A 238 -18.94 -10.44 13.49
CA THR A 238 -19.99 -10.38 12.46
C THR A 238 -20.19 -11.70 11.72
N ASN A 239 -19.35 -12.71 11.98
CA ASN A 239 -19.27 -13.97 11.23
C ASN A 239 -19.08 -13.79 9.71
N SER A 240 -18.68 -12.61 9.26
CA SER A 240 -18.42 -12.32 7.83
C SER A 240 -17.04 -12.80 7.41
N ILE A 241 -16.86 -13.04 6.11
CA ILE A 241 -15.58 -13.46 5.54
C ILE A 241 -14.87 -12.23 4.96
N PHE A 242 -13.57 -12.15 5.17
CA PHE A 242 -12.70 -11.10 4.65
C PHE A 242 -11.60 -11.73 3.81
N LEU A 243 -11.53 -11.30 2.55
CA LEU A 243 -10.38 -11.51 1.67
C LEU A 243 -9.46 -10.31 1.85
N ILE A 244 -8.39 -10.47 2.62
CA ILE A 244 -7.43 -9.41 2.91
C ILE A 244 -6.22 -9.65 2.03
N SER A 245 -5.98 -8.73 1.10
CA SER A 245 -4.91 -8.83 0.12
C SER A 245 -3.90 -7.70 0.26
N ASN A 246 -2.66 -8.02 -0.09
CA ASN A 246 -1.50 -7.14 -0.05
C ASN A 246 -0.65 -7.37 -1.32
N THR A 247 -0.20 -6.31 -1.97
CA THR A 247 0.65 -6.39 -3.16
C THR A 247 1.61 -5.21 -3.27
N HIS A 248 2.63 -5.37 -4.11
CA HIS A 248 3.52 -4.31 -4.54
C HIS A 248 3.68 -4.42 -6.07
N PHE A 249 3.01 -3.54 -6.80
CA PHE A 249 3.00 -3.50 -8.25
C PHE A 249 4.36 -3.08 -8.81
N TYR A 250 4.56 -3.35 -10.10
CA TYR A 250 5.82 -3.07 -10.75
C TYR A 250 6.12 -1.55 -10.81
N PHE A 251 7.32 -1.17 -10.34
CA PHE A 251 7.67 0.21 -10.00
C PHE A 251 7.95 1.12 -11.20
N HIS A 252 8.39 0.56 -12.33
CA HIS A 252 8.95 1.34 -13.42
C HIS A 252 7.91 2.35 -13.98
N SER A 253 8.28 3.62 -14.11
CA SER A 253 7.36 4.71 -14.45
C SER A 253 6.61 4.48 -15.78
N LEU A 254 7.30 3.97 -16.81
CA LEU A 254 6.71 3.63 -18.11
C LEU A 254 5.84 2.36 -18.11
N ALA A 255 5.84 1.58 -17.05
CA ALA A 255 5.20 0.26 -17.04
C ALA A 255 3.69 0.27 -16.69
N GLN A 256 2.97 1.33 -17.07
CA GLN A 256 1.51 1.42 -16.84
C GLN A 256 0.74 0.26 -17.49
N HIS A 257 1.11 -0.16 -18.71
CA HIS A 257 0.56 -1.33 -19.39
C HIS A 257 0.73 -2.64 -18.58
N ILE A 258 1.86 -2.79 -17.89
CA ILE A 258 2.13 -3.94 -17.00
C ILE A 258 1.24 -3.84 -15.75
N ARG A 259 1.19 -2.67 -15.11
CA ARG A 259 0.33 -2.44 -13.94
C ARG A 259 -1.16 -2.63 -14.27
N ALA A 260 -1.58 -2.32 -15.49
CA ALA A 260 -2.93 -2.61 -15.98
C ALA A 260 -3.21 -4.12 -15.98
N LEU A 261 -2.31 -4.95 -16.51
CA LEU A 261 -2.43 -6.41 -16.40
C LEU A 261 -2.40 -6.90 -14.95
N GLN A 262 -1.49 -6.39 -14.12
CA GLN A 262 -1.41 -6.76 -12.70
C GLN A 262 -2.73 -6.48 -11.98
N SER A 263 -3.32 -5.31 -12.23
CA SER A 263 -4.63 -4.93 -11.70
C SER A 263 -5.75 -5.84 -12.19
N TYR A 264 -5.77 -6.20 -13.48
CA TYR A 264 -6.75 -7.15 -14.03
C TYR A 264 -6.63 -8.51 -13.37
N THR A 265 -5.42 -9.04 -13.23
CA THR A 265 -5.15 -10.37 -12.65
C THR A 265 -5.58 -10.43 -11.18
N ILE A 266 -5.18 -9.47 -10.35
CA ILE A 266 -5.56 -9.49 -8.93
C ILE A 266 -7.07 -9.29 -8.73
N LEU A 267 -7.72 -8.42 -9.51
CA LEU A 267 -9.17 -8.24 -9.45
C LEU A 267 -9.92 -9.52 -9.86
N HIS A 268 -9.43 -10.23 -10.88
CA HIS A 268 -9.97 -11.53 -11.26
C HIS A 268 -9.83 -12.55 -10.13
N ILE A 269 -8.64 -12.72 -9.55
CA ILE A 269 -8.41 -13.62 -8.42
C ILE A 269 -9.37 -13.31 -7.27
N LEU A 270 -9.46 -12.04 -6.86
CA LEU A 270 -10.31 -11.62 -5.75
C LEU A 270 -11.80 -11.86 -6.05
N GLN A 271 -12.25 -11.62 -7.28
CA GLN A 271 -13.62 -11.89 -7.72
C GLN A 271 -13.94 -13.40 -7.70
N THR A 272 -13.01 -14.23 -8.16
CA THR A 272 -13.14 -15.70 -8.18
C THR A 272 -13.16 -16.27 -6.77
N LEU A 273 -12.24 -15.83 -5.91
CA LEU A 273 -12.23 -16.20 -4.49
C LEU A 273 -13.51 -15.76 -3.80
N LYS A 274 -13.98 -14.53 -4.02
CA LYS A 274 -15.24 -14.07 -3.42
C LYS A 274 -16.41 -14.96 -3.82
N LYS A 275 -16.57 -15.27 -5.11
CA LYS A 275 -17.62 -16.19 -5.59
C LYS A 275 -17.51 -17.56 -4.93
N LYS A 276 -16.30 -18.12 -4.86
CA LYS A 276 -16.03 -19.40 -4.17
C LYS A 276 -16.53 -19.36 -2.72
N TYR A 277 -16.13 -18.37 -1.93
CA TYR A 277 -16.53 -18.30 -0.51
C TYR A 277 -18.00 -17.92 -0.31
N GLN A 278 -18.61 -17.18 -1.22
CA GLN A 278 -20.06 -16.98 -1.22
C GLN A 278 -20.81 -18.29 -1.45
N LEU A 279 -20.30 -19.18 -2.30
CA LEU A 279 -20.88 -20.52 -2.49
C LEU A 279 -20.61 -21.45 -1.31
N THR A 280 -19.40 -21.42 -0.73
CA THR A 280 -19.05 -22.23 0.44
C THR A 280 -19.77 -21.80 1.71
N TYR A 281 -20.06 -20.50 1.85
CA TYR A 281 -20.72 -19.92 3.02
C TYR A 281 -21.85 -18.96 2.59
N PRO A 282 -22.98 -19.48 2.08
CA PRO A 282 -24.05 -18.68 1.49
C PRO A 282 -24.71 -17.69 2.46
N GLU A 283 -24.72 -18.03 3.76
CA GLU A 283 -25.25 -17.17 4.83
C GLU A 283 -24.28 -16.07 5.28
N LYS A 284 -23.05 -16.02 4.73
CA LYS A 284 -22.00 -15.09 5.16
C LYS A 284 -21.71 -14.06 4.07
N GLU A 285 -21.69 -12.79 4.46
CA GLU A 285 -21.17 -11.73 3.60
C GLU A 285 -19.65 -11.89 3.42
N VAL A 286 -19.18 -11.65 2.19
CA VAL A 286 -17.76 -11.73 1.83
C VAL A 286 -17.27 -10.34 1.41
N TYR A 287 -16.33 -9.80 2.18
CA TYR A 287 -15.68 -8.52 1.94
C TYR A 287 -14.30 -8.70 1.33
N ILE A 288 -13.85 -7.69 0.58
CA ILE A 288 -12.50 -7.61 0.00
C ILE A 288 -11.86 -6.35 0.56
N ILE A 289 -10.62 -6.51 1.01
CA ILE A 289 -9.68 -5.45 1.34
C ILE A 289 -8.45 -5.68 0.47
N LEU A 290 -8.07 -4.68 -0.31
CA LEU A 290 -6.93 -4.70 -1.20
C LEU A 290 -5.97 -3.57 -0.83
N ASN A 291 -4.91 -3.94 -0.13
CA ASN A 291 -3.85 -3.06 0.33
C ASN A 291 -2.64 -3.19 -0.60
N GLY A 292 -1.81 -2.16 -0.65
CA GLY A 292 -0.55 -2.25 -1.36
C GLY A 292 0.05 -0.93 -1.77
N ASP A 293 1.27 -1.04 -2.27
CA ASP A 293 1.91 -0.05 -3.14
C ASP A 293 1.57 -0.42 -4.58
N PHE A 294 0.75 0.40 -5.23
CA PHE A 294 0.27 0.15 -6.58
C PHE A 294 1.14 0.83 -7.64
N ASN A 295 2.15 1.61 -7.24
CA ASN A 295 3.00 2.39 -8.15
C ASN A 295 2.18 3.17 -9.19
N THR A 296 1.04 3.71 -8.75
CA THR A 296 0.09 4.40 -9.61
C THR A 296 -0.53 5.55 -8.85
N ASN A 297 -0.82 6.67 -9.52
CA ASN A 297 -1.42 7.83 -8.86
C ASN A 297 -2.91 7.97 -9.16
N PHE A 298 -3.55 8.94 -8.52
CA PHE A 298 -4.99 9.19 -8.64
C PHE A 298 -5.47 9.51 -10.06
N ASP A 299 -4.59 10.03 -10.92
CA ASP A 299 -4.93 10.44 -12.27
C ASP A 299 -4.74 9.30 -13.29
N SER A 300 -4.13 8.18 -12.89
CA SER A 300 -3.81 7.09 -13.79
C SER A 300 -5.04 6.29 -14.26
N GLU A 301 -4.96 5.70 -15.46
CA GLU A 301 -6.00 4.79 -15.93
C GLU A 301 -6.06 3.50 -15.09
N VAL A 302 -4.95 3.04 -14.52
CA VAL A 302 -4.90 1.85 -13.66
C VAL A 302 -5.67 2.06 -12.36
N PHE A 303 -5.51 3.23 -11.73
CA PHE A 303 -6.27 3.59 -10.53
C PHE A 303 -7.77 3.62 -10.84
N HIS A 304 -8.15 4.30 -11.92
CA HIS A 304 -9.54 4.36 -12.37
C HIS A 304 -10.10 2.99 -12.73
N PHE A 305 -9.28 2.11 -13.28
CA PHE A 305 -9.66 0.74 -13.57
C PHE A 305 -10.00 -0.05 -12.30
N ILE A 306 -9.17 0.04 -11.25
CA ILE A 306 -9.48 -0.55 -9.95
C ILE A 306 -10.82 -0.02 -9.41
N GLN A 307 -11.08 1.28 -9.60
CA GLN A 307 -12.30 1.96 -9.15
C GLN A 307 -13.58 1.72 -9.97
N GLY A 308 -13.50 1.10 -11.14
CA GLY A 308 -14.69 0.75 -11.91
C GLY A 308 -14.76 1.26 -13.35
N LYS A 309 -13.72 1.95 -13.86
CA LYS A 309 -13.64 2.32 -15.28
C LYS A 309 -13.03 1.19 -16.10
N ASP A 310 -13.40 1.08 -17.37
CA ASP A 310 -12.75 0.16 -18.30
C ASP A 310 -11.42 0.75 -18.81
N ILE A 311 -10.52 -0.10 -19.30
CA ILE A 311 -9.40 0.33 -20.14
C ILE A 311 -9.70 -0.05 -21.59
N SER A 312 -9.70 0.95 -22.47
CA SER A 312 -9.96 0.78 -23.90
C SER A 312 -8.79 0.07 -24.59
N PRO A 313 -9.04 -0.76 -25.62
CA PRO A 313 -8.00 -1.24 -26.53
C PRO A 313 -7.15 -0.13 -27.15
N THR A 314 -7.72 1.05 -27.33
CA THR A 314 -7.05 2.22 -27.93
C THR A 314 -6.44 3.16 -26.89
N SER A 315 -6.33 2.73 -25.63
CA SER A 315 -5.73 3.53 -24.57
C SER A 315 -4.24 3.76 -24.83
N ASP A 316 -3.78 4.98 -24.54
CA ASP A 316 -2.38 5.39 -24.65
C ASP A 316 -1.45 4.55 -23.78
N ILE A 317 -1.96 3.93 -22.70
CA ILE A 317 -1.12 3.10 -21.83
C ILE A 317 -0.48 1.95 -22.61
N TRP A 318 -1.14 1.43 -23.65
CA TRP A 318 -0.63 0.32 -24.46
C TRP A 318 0.55 0.72 -25.32
N PHE A 319 0.70 2.01 -25.64
CA PHE A 319 1.86 2.53 -26.35
C PHE A 319 3.15 2.32 -25.57
N ASN A 320 3.06 2.31 -24.24
CA ASN A 320 4.22 2.05 -23.39
C ASN A 320 4.80 0.65 -23.59
N ALA A 321 4.04 -0.31 -24.14
CA ALA A 321 4.54 -1.66 -24.42
C ALA A 321 5.57 -1.69 -25.58
N GLN A 322 5.52 -0.71 -26.49
CA GLN A 322 6.54 -0.55 -27.54
C GLN A 322 7.75 0.25 -27.05
N LEU A 323 7.52 1.19 -26.15
CA LEU A 323 8.58 2.03 -25.58
C LEU A 323 9.39 1.30 -24.52
N PHE A 324 8.75 0.44 -23.73
CA PHE A 324 9.38 -0.21 -22.60
C PHE A 324 10.27 -1.36 -23.08
N LYS A 325 11.57 -1.24 -22.82
CA LYS A 325 12.57 -2.25 -23.11
C LYS A 325 13.10 -2.86 -21.81
N LYS A 326 13.53 -4.12 -21.88
CA LYS A 326 14.11 -4.84 -20.73
C LYS A 326 15.30 -4.12 -20.10
N GLU A 327 16.07 -3.37 -20.90
CA GLU A 327 17.24 -2.63 -20.45
C GLU A 327 16.92 -1.43 -19.54
N PHE A 328 15.65 -0.99 -19.47
CA PHE A 328 15.21 0.14 -18.64
C PHE A 328 14.90 -0.23 -17.19
N ASP A 329 14.94 -1.53 -16.84
CA ASP A 329 14.97 -1.96 -15.44
C ASP A 329 16.21 -1.42 -14.70
N ASP A 330 17.28 -1.14 -15.45
CA ASP A 330 18.44 -0.39 -14.99
C ASP A 330 18.16 1.11 -15.08
N LEU A 331 17.95 1.76 -13.92
CA LEU A 331 17.65 3.19 -13.83
C LEU A 331 18.75 4.07 -14.44
N ASP A 332 19.98 3.57 -14.58
CA ASP A 332 21.10 4.30 -15.20
C ASP A 332 21.01 4.34 -16.75
N LYS A 333 20.13 3.51 -17.34
CA LYS A 333 19.90 3.44 -18.80
C LYS A 333 18.56 4.04 -19.24
N TYR A 334 17.93 4.79 -18.34
CA TYR A 334 16.61 5.37 -18.55
C TYR A 334 16.65 6.45 -19.65
N PRO A 335 15.85 6.34 -20.73
CA PRO A 335 15.81 7.33 -21.78
C PRO A 335 15.11 8.60 -21.29
N ASN A 336 15.50 9.76 -21.81
CA ASN A 336 14.93 11.03 -21.37
C ASN A 336 13.47 11.15 -21.86
N LEU A 337 12.57 11.72 -21.05
CA LEU A 337 11.12 11.77 -21.34
C LEU A 337 10.81 12.42 -22.70
N PHE A 338 11.62 13.41 -23.09
CA PHE A 338 11.56 14.09 -24.39
C PHE A 338 11.89 13.19 -25.59
N GLU A 339 12.78 12.20 -25.43
CA GLU A 339 13.11 11.24 -26.50
C GLU A 339 11.95 10.26 -26.72
N LEU A 340 11.24 9.90 -25.64
CA LEU A 340 10.07 9.04 -25.68
C LEU A 340 8.88 9.72 -26.38
N GLU A 341 8.62 11.00 -26.10
CA GLU A 341 7.58 11.77 -26.80
C GLU A 341 7.86 11.92 -28.29
N LYS A 342 9.13 12.13 -28.67
CA LYS A 342 9.54 12.20 -30.08
C LYS A 342 9.35 10.87 -30.80
N ASN A 343 9.64 9.75 -30.14
CA ASN A 343 9.37 8.41 -30.67
C ASN A 343 7.87 8.08 -30.74
N LYS A 344 7.07 8.57 -29.78
CA LYS A 344 5.60 8.45 -29.81
C LYS A 344 5.01 9.14 -31.03
N ASN A 345 5.48 10.34 -31.35
CA ASN A 345 5.00 11.11 -32.51
C ASN A 345 5.47 10.56 -33.87
N ASN A 346 6.55 9.78 -33.91
CA ASN A 346 7.07 9.18 -35.15
C ASN A 346 6.42 7.83 -35.51
N ASN A 347 5.77 7.16 -34.55
CA ASN A 347 5.10 5.88 -34.77
C ASN A 347 3.61 6.11 -35.08
N GLU A 348 3.24 6.16 -36.35
CA GLU A 348 1.85 6.30 -36.83
C GLU A 348 0.99 5.01 -36.71
N GLN A 349 1.53 3.92 -36.14
CA GLN A 349 0.79 2.67 -36.01
C GLN A 349 -0.17 2.71 -34.82
N SER A 350 -1.47 2.58 -35.09
CA SER A 350 -2.49 2.41 -34.06
C SER A 350 -2.28 1.08 -33.33
N ILE A 351 -1.77 1.13 -32.11
CA ILE A 351 -1.65 -0.03 -31.23
C ILE A 351 -3.02 -0.34 -30.63
N ILE A 352 -3.42 -1.61 -30.70
CA ILE A 352 -4.67 -2.09 -30.12
C ILE A 352 -4.33 -3.09 -29.02
N GLY A 353 -4.40 -2.62 -27.78
CA GLY A 353 -4.22 -3.44 -26.59
C GLY A 353 -5.44 -4.28 -26.21
N PRO A 354 -5.35 -5.10 -25.16
CA PRO A 354 -6.50 -5.84 -24.65
C PRO A 354 -7.55 -4.88 -24.08
N HIS A 355 -8.83 -5.17 -24.33
CA HIS A 355 -9.90 -4.52 -23.59
C HIS A 355 -9.97 -5.08 -22.18
N LEU A 356 -9.72 -4.25 -21.17
CA LEU A 356 -9.90 -4.64 -19.78
C LEU A 356 -11.31 -4.21 -19.35
N ASP A 357 -12.25 -5.15 -19.47
CA ASP A 357 -13.66 -4.98 -19.12
C ASP A 357 -13.87 -5.09 -17.61
N ARG A 358 -14.31 -3.99 -17.01
CA ARG A 358 -14.47 -3.84 -15.58
C ARG A 358 -15.79 -4.39 -15.06
N LYS A 359 -16.77 -4.66 -15.93
CA LYS A 359 -18.06 -5.28 -15.56
C LYS A 359 -17.90 -6.70 -15.03
N LYS A 360 -16.75 -7.33 -15.31
CA LYS A 360 -16.40 -8.68 -14.81
C LYS A 360 -16.11 -8.72 -13.30
N PHE A 361 -15.76 -7.58 -12.70
CA PHE A 361 -15.34 -7.48 -11.30
C PHE A 361 -16.22 -6.48 -10.54
N MET A 362 -16.31 -6.54 -9.21
CA MET A 362 -16.96 -5.46 -8.43
C MET A 362 -16.03 -4.25 -8.26
N PRO A 363 -16.51 -3.01 -8.38
CA PRO A 363 -15.71 -1.81 -8.13
C PRO A 363 -15.12 -1.83 -6.71
N LEU A 364 -13.84 -1.49 -6.60
CA LEU A 364 -13.18 -1.28 -5.31
C LEU A 364 -12.87 0.21 -5.16
N TYR A 365 -13.15 0.78 -4.00
CA TYR A 365 -13.01 2.21 -3.76
C TYR A 365 -11.85 2.46 -2.82
N SER A 366 -11.08 3.52 -3.11
CA SER A 366 -9.98 3.93 -2.26
C SER A 366 -10.52 4.51 -0.94
N ALA A 367 -9.83 4.21 0.15
CA ALA A 367 -10.05 4.77 1.48
C ALA A 367 -9.86 6.28 1.56
N TYR A 368 -9.10 6.82 0.62
CA TYR A 368 -8.78 8.22 0.53
C TYR A 368 -8.83 8.70 -0.90
N THR A 369 -9.14 9.97 -1.02
CA THR A 369 -9.12 10.75 -2.26
C THR A 369 -7.87 11.63 -2.29
N LYS A 370 -7.58 12.20 -3.46
CA LYS A 370 -6.51 13.18 -3.66
C LYS A 370 -6.60 14.41 -2.74
N GLN A 371 -7.80 14.71 -2.23
CA GLN A 371 -8.00 15.82 -1.28
C GLN A 371 -7.65 15.43 0.15
N ASP A 372 -7.60 14.12 0.47
CA ASP A 372 -7.40 13.67 1.84
C ASP A 372 -5.91 13.45 2.19
N ILE A 373 -5.09 13.14 1.19
CA ILE A 373 -3.67 12.82 1.34
C ILE A 373 -2.90 13.36 0.13
N GLN A 374 -1.82 14.08 0.38
CA GLN A 374 -1.04 14.73 -0.68
C GLN A 374 -0.03 13.76 -1.31
N PHE A 375 0.50 12.81 -0.53
CA PHE A 375 1.36 11.73 -1.01
C PHE A 375 1.43 10.58 -0.01
N THR A 376 1.94 9.46 -0.51
CA THR A 376 2.34 8.32 0.31
C THR A 376 3.81 7.97 0.07
N ASN A 377 4.39 8.40 -1.05
CA ASN A 377 5.82 8.36 -1.33
C ASN A 377 6.39 9.78 -1.48
N TRP A 378 7.50 10.05 -0.77
CA TRP A 378 8.29 11.27 -0.93
C TRP A 378 9.79 10.93 -0.97
N ASN A 379 10.42 11.13 -2.12
CA ASN A 379 11.87 11.24 -2.23
C ASN A 379 12.28 12.54 -2.96
N ASN A 380 13.58 12.81 -3.09
CA ASN A 380 14.07 14.05 -3.71
C ASN A 380 13.62 14.26 -5.17
N ASN A 381 13.27 13.19 -5.88
CA ASN A 381 12.95 13.21 -7.30
C ASN A 381 11.45 13.06 -7.59
N PHE A 382 10.68 12.51 -6.65
CA PHE A 382 9.30 12.12 -6.89
C PHE A 382 8.47 12.18 -5.61
N ILE A 383 7.31 12.85 -5.70
CA ILE A 383 6.34 13.00 -4.62
C ILE A 383 4.96 12.73 -5.22
N ASP A 384 4.30 11.68 -4.78
CA ASP A 384 2.92 11.35 -5.20
C ASP A 384 2.29 10.31 -4.25
N VAL A 385 1.00 10.07 -4.44
CA VAL A 385 0.27 8.96 -3.80
C VAL A 385 0.42 7.73 -4.69
N LEU A 386 1.01 6.67 -4.14
CA LEU A 386 1.22 5.37 -4.80
C LEU A 386 0.57 4.21 -4.04
N ASP A 387 0.38 4.39 -2.75
CA ASP A 387 -0.16 3.39 -1.84
C ASP A 387 -1.67 3.59 -1.69
N TYR A 388 -2.40 2.49 -1.58
CA TYR A 388 -3.86 2.53 -1.41
C TYR A 388 -4.37 1.43 -0.49
N ILE A 389 -5.50 1.73 0.15
CA ILE A 389 -6.37 0.75 0.81
C ILE A 389 -7.69 0.77 0.05
N PHE A 390 -7.96 -0.27 -0.73
CA PHE A 390 -9.17 -0.45 -1.50
C PHE A 390 -10.14 -1.40 -0.80
N PHE A 391 -11.44 -1.13 -0.88
CA PHE A 391 -12.49 -2.00 -0.33
C PHE A 391 -13.76 -1.94 -1.18
N ILE A 392 -14.66 -2.90 -0.97
CA ILE A 392 -15.97 -2.91 -1.62
C ILE A 392 -16.90 -1.92 -0.92
N TYR A 393 -17.49 -0.98 -1.67
CA TYR A 393 -18.62 -0.20 -1.18
C TYR A 393 -19.93 -0.89 -1.58
N LYS A 394 -20.78 -1.23 -0.60
CA LYS A 394 -22.16 -1.66 -0.87
C LYS A 394 -23.03 -0.40 -0.82
N TYR A 395 -23.42 0.13 -1.98
CA TYR A 395 -24.45 1.16 -2.05
C TYR A 395 -25.78 0.52 -1.62
N LYS A 396 -26.27 0.78 -0.41
CA LYS A 396 -27.66 0.51 -0.06
C LYS A 396 -28.51 1.66 -0.58
N SER A 397 -29.15 1.47 -1.74
CA SER A 397 -30.23 2.36 -2.17
C SER A 397 -31.50 2.01 -1.38
N GLU A 398 -31.65 2.55 -0.18
CA GLU A 398 -32.98 2.61 0.42
C GLU A 398 -33.72 3.79 -0.22
N LYS A 399 -34.62 3.49 -1.16
CA LYS A 399 -35.68 4.43 -1.55
C LYS A 399 -36.54 4.66 -0.31
N SER A 400 -36.29 5.74 0.41
CA SER A 400 -37.29 6.29 1.33
C SER A 400 -38.30 7.12 0.52
N PRO A 401 -39.61 6.97 0.80
CA PRO A 401 -40.63 7.84 0.23
C PRO A 401 -40.44 9.26 0.74
N LYS A 402 -40.73 10.23 -0.14
CA LYS A 402 -40.69 11.69 0.07
C LYS A 402 -41.06 12.10 1.50
N SER A 403 -40.07 12.54 2.28
CA SER A 403 -40.12 13.73 3.16
C SER A 403 -38.94 13.72 4.14
N SER A 404 -38.00 14.64 3.89
CA SER A 404 -37.00 15.22 4.79
C SER A 404 -35.62 15.27 4.14
N HIS A 405 -35.35 16.39 3.47
CA HIS A 405 -33.99 16.83 3.21
C HIS A 405 -33.32 17.10 4.56
N LYS A 406 -32.49 16.18 5.06
CA LYS A 406 -31.48 16.46 6.09
C LYS A 406 -30.21 15.64 5.88
N HIS A 407 -29.27 16.30 5.19
CA HIS A 407 -27.83 16.36 5.46
C HIS A 407 -27.06 15.04 5.71
N PHE A 408 -26.33 14.64 4.68
CA PHE A 408 -25.00 14.08 4.83
C PHE A 408 -24.12 15.09 5.59
N LYS A 409 -23.65 14.73 6.79
CA LYS A 409 -22.50 15.39 7.42
C LYS A 409 -21.26 14.56 7.15
N GLN A 410 -20.55 14.95 6.10
CA GLN A 410 -19.10 14.84 6.04
C GLN A 410 -18.61 15.81 7.13
N TYR A 411 -18.12 15.30 8.25
CA TYR A 411 -17.52 16.17 9.26
C TYR A 411 -16.19 16.67 8.71
N ILE A 412 -16.13 17.99 8.48
CA ILE A 412 -14.90 18.76 8.23
C ILE A 412 -14.04 18.67 9.48
#